data_AF-J3AAF3-F1
#
_entry.id   AF-J3AAF3-F1
#
_cell.length_a   1.000
_cell.length_b   1.000
_cell.length_c   1.000
_cell.angle_alpha   90.00
_cell.angle_beta   90.00
_cell.angle_gamma   90.00
#
_symmetry.space_group_name_H-M   'P 1'
#
loop_
_entity.id
_entity.type
_entity.pdbx_description
1 polymer ?
#
loop_
_entity_poly.entity_id
_entity_poly.type
_entity_poly.pdbx_seq_one_letter_code
_entity_poly.pdbx_strand_id
1 'polypeptide(L)'
;MAVAAVLLISTTIRLSAMSRSRQTGIMRLVGASNLFIQLPFILEGVIAALTGAVLAVATLWVGVRYVVEGWLASSISFTSAFISTRDVLFLSPWLILAAIALAAISSAFSLSKYTRI
;
A
#
# COMPACT_ATOMS: atom_id res chain seq x y z
N MET A 1 -6.99 3.44 11.76
CA MET A 1 -6.83 2.58 10.56
C MET A 1 -5.37 2.39 10.16
N ALA A 2 -4.56 3.45 9.99
CA ALA A 2 -3.15 3.31 9.60
C ALA A 2 -2.33 2.37 10.51
N VAL A 3 -2.48 2.49 11.84
CA VAL A 3 -1.78 1.60 12.80
C VAL A 3 -2.20 0.13 12.63
N ALA A 4 -3.49 -0.14 12.46
CA ALA A 4 -3.99 -1.50 12.24
C ALA A 4 -3.45 -2.10 10.92
N ALA A 5 -3.37 -1.30 9.86
CA ALA A 5 -2.77 -1.71 8.59
C ALA A 5 -1.29 -2.06 8.75
N VAL A 6 -0.51 -1.25 9.48
CA VAL A 6 0.90 -1.55 9.78
C VAL A 6 1.03 -2.86 10.54
N LEU A 7 0.19 -3.07 11.57
CA LEU A 7 0.20 -4.31 12.35
C LEU A 7 -0.13 -5.54 11.49
N LEU A 8 -1.16 -5.45 10.64
CA LEU A 8 -1.53 -6.53 9.72
C LEU A 8 -0.43 -6.84 8.71
N ILE A 9 0.19 -5.82 8.11
CA ILE A 9 1.32 -6.01 7.19
C ILE A 9 2.47 -6.72 7.92
N SER A 10 2.81 -6.28 9.13
CA SER A 10 3.85 -6.93 9.94
C SER A 10 3.55 -8.40 10.25
N THR A 11 2.31 -8.74 10.60
CA THR A 11 1.94 -10.13 10.92
C THR A 11 1.91 -11.01 9.66
N THR A 12 1.43 -10.49 8.53
CA THR A 12 1.44 -11.20 7.25
C THR A 12 2.86 -11.46 6.75
N ILE A 13 3.76 -10.48 6.82
CA ILE A 13 5.18 -10.68 6.45
C ILE A 13 5.81 -11.77 7.34
N ARG A 14 5.52 -11.76 8.64
CA ARG A 14 6.01 -12.78 9.58
C ARG A 14 5.52 -14.18 9.21
N LEU A 15 4.22 -14.31 8.90
CA LEU A 15 3.65 -15.59 8.46
C LEU A 15 4.28 -16.08 7.15
N SER A 16 4.47 -15.20 6.17
CA SER A 16 5.14 -15.51 4.89
C SER A 16 6.60 -15.94 5.12
N ALA A 17 7.33 -15.26 6.00
CA ALA A 17 8.71 -15.58 6.34
C ALA A 17 8.84 -16.95 7.04
N MET A 18 7.92 -17.30 7.95
CA MET A 18 7.91 -18.62 8.60
C MET A 18 7.65 -19.75 7.60
N SER A 19 6.71 -19.54 6.67
CA SER A 19 6.40 -20.51 5.60
C SER A 19 7.62 -20.77 4.69
N ARG A 20 8.43 -19.74 4.43
CA ARG A 20 9.64 -19.81 3.58
C ARG A 20 10.95 -20.01 4.36
N SER A 21 10.88 -20.37 5.64
CA SER A 21 12.04 -20.53 6.54
C SER A 21 13.12 -21.49 6.01
N ARG A 22 12.73 -22.56 5.31
CA ARG A 22 13.69 -23.49 4.68
C ARG A 22 14.45 -22.85 3.52
N GLN A 23 13.78 -22.04 2.69
CA GLN A 23 14.42 -21.34 1.56
C GLN A 23 15.36 -20.25 2.06
N THR A 24 14.96 -19.48 3.07
CA THR A 24 15.84 -18.46 3.67
C THR A 24 17.05 -19.08 4.36
N GLY A 25 16.91 -20.28 4.94
CA GLY A 25 18.04 -21.08 5.43
C GLY A 25 19.04 -21.44 4.33
N ILE A 26 18.57 -21.91 3.17
CA ILE A 26 19.43 -22.19 2.01
C ILE A 26 20.12 -20.91 1.52
N MET A 27 19.40 -19.80 1.40
CA MET A 27 19.97 -18.53 0.97
C MET A 27 21.08 -18.04 1.93
N ARG A 28 20.92 -18.23 3.24
CA ARG A 28 21.98 -17.94 4.22
C ARG A 28 23.20 -18.85 4.07
N LEU A 29 23.01 -20.13 3.76
CA LEU A 29 24.11 -21.08 3.54
C LEU A 29 24.97 -20.75 2.31
N VAL A 30 24.38 -20.10 1.31
CA VAL A 30 25.08 -19.60 0.11
C VAL A 30 25.72 -18.21 0.34
N GLY A 31 25.63 -17.67 1.56
CA GLY A 31 26.19 -16.37 1.91
C GLY A 31 25.40 -15.16 1.37
N ALA A 32 24.11 -15.34 1.06
CA ALA A 32 23.28 -14.24 0.58
C ALA A 32 23.18 -13.13 1.63
N SER A 33 23.28 -11.88 1.18
CA SER A 33 23.16 -10.72 2.06
C SER A 33 21.75 -10.64 2.67
N ASN A 34 21.63 -10.06 3.86
CA ASN A 34 20.33 -9.86 4.52
C ASN A 34 19.34 -9.13 3.60
N LEU A 35 19.81 -8.16 2.79
CA LEU A 35 18.96 -7.45 1.84
C LEU A 35 18.36 -8.37 0.77
N PHE A 36 19.16 -9.33 0.27
CA PHE A 36 18.74 -10.26 -0.77
C PHE A 36 17.66 -11.24 -0.26
N ILE A 37 17.73 -11.61 1.02
CA ILE A 37 16.71 -12.42 1.68
C ILE A 37 15.41 -11.63 1.90
N GLN A 38 15.52 -10.32 2.16
CA GLN A 38 14.39 -9.44 2.47
C GLN A 38 13.62 -8.96 1.23
N LEU A 39 14.31 -8.81 0.11
CA LEU A 39 13.77 -8.33 -1.18
C LEU A 39 12.45 -8.98 -1.63
N PRO A 40 12.29 -10.33 -1.64
CA PRO A 40 11.03 -10.95 -2.07
C PRO A 40 9.84 -10.58 -1.18
N PHE A 41 10.05 -10.40 0.13
CA PHE A 41 9.00 -10.01 1.07
C PHE A 41 8.61 -8.53 0.89
N ILE A 42 9.60 -7.66 0.63
CA ILE A 42 9.34 -6.24 0.33
C ILE A 42 8.53 -6.12 -0.97
N LEU A 43 8.87 -6.89 -1.99
CA LEU A 43 8.13 -6.91 -3.26
C LEU A 43 6.68 -7.35 -3.07
N GLU A 44 6.42 -8.37 -2.25
CA GLU A 44 5.07 -8.84 -1.93
C GLU A 44 4.22 -7.71 -1.30
N GLY A 45 4.80 -6.96 -0.36
CA GLY A 45 4.17 -5.80 0.27
C GLY A 45 3.93 -4.62 -0.68
N VAL A 46 4.90 -4.30 -1.53
CA VAL A 46 4.78 -3.22 -2.53
C VAL A 46 3.69 -3.52 -3.56
N ILE A 47 3.62 -4.77 -4.05
CA ILE A 47 2.58 -5.20 -4.99
C ILE A 47 1.20 -5.09 -4.35
N ALA A 48 1.03 -5.54 -3.11
CA ALA A 48 -0.23 -5.44 -2.38
C ALA A 48 -0.67 -3.98 -2.16
N ALA A 49 0.28 -3.08 -1.88
CA ALA A 49 -0.02 -1.66 -1.72
C ALA A 49 -0.37 -0.97 -3.04
N LEU A 50 0.32 -1.32 -4.13
CA LEU A 50 0.03 -0.81 -5.47
C LEU A 50 -1.39 -1.19 -5.91
N THR A 51 -1.78 -2.45 -5.75
CA THR A 51 -3.13 -2.91 -6.11
C THR A 51 -4.20 -2.22 -5.26
N GLY A 52 -3.96 -2.07 -3.95
CA GLY A 52 -4.84 -1.32 -3.06
C GLY A 52 -4.98 0.15 -3.45
N ALA A 53 -3.88 0.82 -3.81
CA ALA A 53 -3.87 2.22 -4.24
C ALA A 53 -4.65 2.42 -5.56
N VAL A 54 -4.45 1.53 -6.54
CA VAL A 54 -5.19 1.57 -7.81
C VAL A 54 -6.69 1.39 -7.57
N LEU A 55 -7.08 0.43 -6.73
CA LEU A 55 -8.49 0.22 -6.38
C LEU A 55 -9.09 1.42 -5.63
N ALA A 56 -8.34 2.05 -4.72
CA ALA A 56 -8.78 3.24 -4.01
C ALA A 56 -9.00 4.42 -4.97
N VAL A 57 -8.06 4.67 -5.90
CA VAL A 57 -8.20 5.73 -6.92
C VAL A 57 -9.37 5.46 -7.85
N ALA A 58 -9.54 4.22 -8.31
CA ALA A 58 -10.68 3.85 -9.14
C ALA A 58 -12.02 4.08 -8.41
N THR A 59 -12.09 3.69 -7.13
CA THR A 59 -13.28 3.89 -6.30
C THR A 59 -13.58 5.38 -6.07
N LEU A 60 -12.54 6.20 -5.83
CA LEU A 60 -12.69 7.65 -5.70
C LEU A 60 -13.18 8.29 -7.00
N TRP A 61 -12.64 7.88 -8.14
CA TRP A 61 -13.03 8.40 -9.44
C TRP A 61 -14.49 8.07 -9.78
N VAL A 62 -14.91 6.81 -9.57
CA VAL A 62 -16.30 6.39 -9.74
C VAL A 62 -17.22 7.11 -8.76
N GLY A 63 -16.81 7.22 -7.50
CA GLY A 63 -17.57 7.90 -6.45
C GLY A 63 -17.84 9.37 -6.78
N VAL A 64 -16.82 10.13 -7.18
CA VAL A 64 -17.00 11.54 -7.54
C VAL A 64 -17.86 11.70 -8.80
N ARG A 65 -17.61 10.90 -9.84
CA ARG A 65 -18.33 11.02 -11.11
C ARG A 65 -19.81 10.64 -11.01
N TYR A 66 -20.15 9.58 -10.26
CA TYR A 66 -21.54 9.10 -10.19
C TYR A 66 -22.32 9.68 -9.01
N VAL A 67 -21.69 9.83 -7.84
CA VAL A 67 -22.39 10.28 -6.62
C VAL A 67 -22.43 11.80 -6.55
N VAL A 68 -21.30 12.47 -6.78
CA VAL A 68 -21.20 13.93 -6.62
C VAL A 68 -21.75 14.66 -7.85
N GLU A 69 -21.30 14.29 -9.06
CA GLU A 69 -21.74 14.95 -10.29
C GLU A 69 -23.11 14.47 -10.79
N GLY A 70 -23.47 13.21 -10.54
CA GLY A 70 -24.74 12.63 -11.01
C GLY A 70 -25.94 12.85 -10.07
N TRP A 71 -25.74 12.72 -8.76
CA TRP A 71 -26.84 12.73 -7.77
C TRP A 71 -26.87 14.01 -6.94
N LEU A 72 -25.69 14.51 -6.52
CA LEU A 72 -25.57 15.64 -5.59
C LEU A 72 -25.67 17.01 -6.28
N ALA A 73 -25.23 17.11 -7.54
CA ALA A 73 -25.35 18.32 -8.36
C ALA A 73 -26.81 18.77 -8.56
N SER A 74 -27.76 17.84 -8.47
CA SER A 74 -29.20 18.06 -8.64
C SER A 74 -29.86 18.75 -7.43
N SER A 75 -29.20 18.79 -6.26
CA SER A 75 -29.80 19.29 -5.02
C SER A 75 -29.02 20.41 -4.32
N ILE A 76 -27.70 20.55 -4.53
CA ILE A 76 -26.89 21.55 -3.84
C ILE A 76 -25.79 22.12 -4.78
N SER A 77 -26.09 23.24 -5.43
CA SER A 77 -25.17 23.98 -6.33
C SER A 77 -23.90 24.53 -5.64
N PHE A 78 -23.86 24.53 -4.30
CA PHE A 78 -22.70 25.02 -3.52
C PHE A 78 -21.56 24.00 -3.38
N THR A 79 -21.80 22.71 -3.63
CA THR A 79 -20.80 21.64 -3.40
C THR A 79 -19.91 21.38 -4.63
N SER A 80 -20.40 21.69 -5.83
CA SER A 80 -19.65 21.54 -7.10
C SER A 80 -18.46 22.53 -7.21
N ALA A 81 -18.39 23.54 -6.34
CA ALA A 81 -17.29 24.49 -6.29
C ALA A 81 -16.06 24.00 -5.48
N PHE A 82 -16.21 22.95 -4.65
CA PHE A 82 -15.14 22.52 -3.73
C PHE A 82 -14.47 21.19 -4.11
N ILE A 83 -15.13 20.29 -4.83
CA ILE A 83 -14.59 18.98 -5.23
C ILE A 83 -14.94 18.73 -6.71
N SER A 84 -13.97 18.94 -7.61
CA SER A 84 -14.09 18.66 -9.04
C SER A 84 -13.39 17.35 -9.40
N THR A 85 -13.79 16.69 -10.49
CA THR A 85 -13.06 15.55 -11.09
C THR A 85 -11.58 15.88 -11.33
N ARG A 86 -11.25 17.16 -11.58
CA ARG A 86 -9.87 17.64 -11.75
C ARG A 86 -9.05 17.51 -10.48
N ASP A 87 -9.63 17.77 -9.31
CA ASP A 87 -8.90 17.67 -8.03
C ASP A 87 -8.55 16.22 -7.72
N VAL A 88 -9.44 15.28 -8.04
CA VAL A 88 -9.18 13.83 -7.93
C VAL A 88 -8.01 13.42 -8.84
N LEU A 89 -7.98 13.93 -10.07
CA LEU A 89 -6.88 13.66 -11.01
C LEU A 89 -5.55 14.23 -10.54
N PHE A 90 -5.52 15.41 -9.91
CA PHE A 90 -4.30 16.01 -9.34
C PHE A 90 -3.85 15.34 -8.04
N LEU A 91 -4.78 14.86 -7.20
CA LEU A 91 -4.47 14.19 -5.93
C LEU A 91 -4.14 12.71 -6.08
N SER A 92 -4.66 12.05 -7.11
CA SER A 92 -4.43 10.62 -7.36
C SER A 92 -2.96 10.20 -7.46
N PRO A 93 -2.04 10.94 -8.12
CA PRO A 93 -0.63 10.57 -8.20
C PRO A 93 0.02 10.66 -6.82
N TRP A 94 -0.35 11.67 -6.03
CA TRP A 94 0.16 11.88 -4.67
C TRP A 94 -0.31 10.78 -3.71
N LEU A 95 -1.57 10.34 -3.84
CA LEU A 95 -2.11 9.20 -3.08
C LEU A 95 -1.37 7.90 -3.41
N ILE A 96 -1.11 7.63 -4.68
CA ILE A 96 -0.34 6.46 -5.12
C ILE A 96 1.09 6.54 -4.57
N LEU A 97 1.74 7.71 -4.67
CA LEU A 97 3.08 7.95 -4.12
C LEU A 97 3.12 7.72 -2.61
N ALA A 98 2.15 8.26 -1.86
CA ALA A 98 2.05 8.08 -0.42
C ALA A 98 1.79 6.61 -0.04
N ALA A 99 0.96 5.89 -0.80
CA ALA A 99 0.71 4.47 -0.59
C ALA A 99 1.97 3.62 -0.81
N ILE A 100 2.72 3.88 -1.89
CA ILE A 100 3.99 3.21 -2.18
C ILE A 100 5.02 3.52 -1.07
N ALA A 101 5.16 4.79 -0.69
CA ALA A 101 6.10 5.21 0.34
C ALA A 101 5.78 4.57 1.70
N LEU A 102 4.52 4.59 2.13
CA LEU A 102 4.10 3.96 3.38
C LEU A 102 4.31 2.44 3.36
N ALA A 103 4.03 1.77 2.25
CA ALA A 103 4.25 0.34 2.11
C ALA A 103 5.73 -0.03 2.16
N ALA A 104 6.58 0.72 1.44
CA ALA A 104 8.02 0.53 1.45
C ALA A 104 8.61 0.74 2.85
N ILE A 105 8.23 1.83 3.53
CA ILE A 105 8.69 2.14 4.89
C ILE A 105 8.20 1.10 5.88
N SER A 106 6.92 0.72 5.84
CA SER A 106 6.32 -0.27 6.74
C SER A 106 6.99 -1.64 6.58
N SER A 107 7.18 -2.09 5.34
CA SER A 107 7.83 -3.37 5.06
C SER A 107 9.30 -3.35 5.46
N ALA A 108 10.04 -2.29 5.15
CA ALA A 108 11.44 -2.15 5.55
C ALA A 108 11.60 -2.11 7.09
N PHE A 109 10.71 -1.41 7.79
CA PHE A 109 10.73 -1.33 9.25
C PHE A 109 10.39 -2.67 9.91
N SER A 110 9.45 -3.41 9.32
CA SER A 110 9.04 -4.72 9.85
C SER A 110 10.12 -5.78 9.72
N LEU A 111 10.90 -5.77 8.62
CA LEU A 111 12.01 -6.70 8.42
C LEU A 111 13.28 -6.29 9.17
N SER A 112 13.62 -5.00 9.24
CA SER A 112 14.80 -4.51 9.96
C SER A 112 14.74 -4.80 11.46
N LYS A 113 13.54 -4.79 12.05
CA LYS A 113 13.33 -5.15 13.45
C LYS A 113 13.50 -6.65 13.73
N TYR A 114 13.43 -7.51 12.72
CA TYR A 114 13.48 -8.97 12.89
C TYR A 114 14.82 -9.60 12.50
N THR A 115 15.63 -8.96 11.65
CA THR A 115 17.02 -9.39 11.39
C THR A 115 18.03 -8.95 12.45
N ARG A 116 17.57 -8.36 13.56
CA ARG A 116 18.42 -7.98 14.71
C ARG A 116 18.40 -9.03 15.83
N ILE A 117 18.25 -10.30 15.45
CA ILE A 117 18.43 -11.49 16.31
C ILE A 117 19.31 -12.48 15.54
#